data_AF-A0A7J5D3D3-F1
#
_entry.id   AF-A0A7J5D3D3-F1
#
_cell.length_a   1.000
_cell.length_b   1.000
_cell.length_c   1.000
_cell.angle_alpha   90.00
_cell.angle_beta   90.00
_cell.angle_gamma   90.00
#
_symmetry.space_group_name_H-M   'P 1'
#
loop_
_entity.id
_entity.type
_entity.pdbx_description
1 polymer ?
#
loop_
_entity_poly.entity_id
_entity_poly.type
_entity_poly.pdbx_seq_one_letter_code
_entity_poly.pdbx_strand_id
1 'polypeptide(L)'
;MQNFAFSMNGRFVENLQGVVGLDEGAHQLRIMRHANAPHSGIDSWLASQNDPREPRPYSIGINLLDYMGWTVKKYEFTSPVITKVETGGNTQTLTITYDRMIIS
;
A
#
# COMPACT_ATOMS: atom_id res chain seq x y z
N MET A 1 7.20 -12.32 -11.90
CA MET A 1 7.43 -12.01 -10.48
C MET A 1 6.74 -10.70 -10.16
N GLN A 2 6.10 -10.61 -8.99
CA GLN A 2 5.60 -9.34 -8.45
C GLN A 2 6.77 -8.70 -7.69
N ASN A 3 7.20 -7.51 -8.12
CA ASN A 3 8.42 -6.88 -7.60
C ASN A 3 8.12 -5.87 -6.48
N PHE A 4 6.88 -5.82 -5.98
CA PHE A 4 6.45 -4.83 -5.00
C PHE A 4 5.83 -5.52 -3.80
N ALA A 5 6.38 -5.25 -2.62
CA ALA A 5 5.80 -5.65 -1.35
C ALA A 5 5.27 -4.44 -0.59
N PHE A 6 4.02 -4.56 -0.14
CA PHE A 6 3.37 -3.59 0.72
C PHE A 6 3.70 -3.85 2.18
N SER A 7 3.89 -2.77 2.91
CA SER A 7 4.13 -2.80 4.35
C SER A 7 3.28 -1.76 5.07
N MET A 8 2.88 -2.07 6.30
CA MET A 8 2.21 -1.15 7.21
C MET A 8 3.03 -1.04 8.48
N ASN A 9 3.30 0.20 8.92
CA ASN A 9 4.05 0.46 10.14
C ASN A 9 5.40 -0.31 10.17
N GLY A 10 6.06 -0.40 9.02
CA GLY A 10 7.33 -1.11 8.82
C GLY A 10 7.24 -2.65 8.72
N ARG A 11 6.06 -3.25 8.84
CA ARG A 11 5.87 -4.72 8.73
C ARG A 11 5.34 -5.09 7.37
N PHE A 12 5.88 -6.15 6.76
CA PHE A 12 5.34 -6.74 5.54
C PHE A 12 3.87 -7.14 5.73
N VAL A 13 3.04 -6.84 4.73
CA VAL A 13 1.61 -7.15 4.72
C VAL A 13 1.27 -8.07 3.56
N GLU A 14 1.59 -7.67 2.32
CA GLU A 14 1.25 -8.45 1.13
C GLU A 14 2.09 -8.04 -0.08
N ASN A 15 2.05 -8.87 -1.13
CA ASN A 15 2.61 -8.52 -2.44
C ASN A 15 1.59 -7.76 -3.29
N LEU A 16 2.04 -6.76 -4.03
CA LEU A 16 1.21 -5.94 -4.91
C LEU A 16 1.34 -6.39 -6.37
N GLN A 17 0.24 -6.24 -7.10
CA GLN A 17 0.22 -6.40 -8.55
C GLN A 17 0.88 -5.22 -9.26
N GLY A 18 0.82 -4.03 -8.69
CA GLY A 18 1.46 -2.84 -9.24
C GLY A 18 1.31 -1.60 -8.37
N VAL A 19 2.11 -0.58 -8.70
CA VAL A 19 2.18 0.69 -7.98
C VAL A 19 2.37 1.83 -8.98
N VAL A 20 1.68 2.95 -8.77
CA VAL A 20 1.79 4.19 -9.57
C VAL A 20 1.82 5.38 -8.62
N GLY A 21 2.54 6.46 -8.99
CA GLY A 21 2.61 7.68 -8.17
C GLY A 21 3.73 7.66 -7.12
N LEU A 22 4.85 6.98 -7.42
CA LEU A 22 6.09 7.08 -6.64
C LEU A 22 6.85 8.38 -6.98
N ASP A 23 6.13 9.50 -6.94
CA ASP A 23 6.59 10.86 -7.19
C ASP A 23 6.32 11.69 -5.93
N GLU A 24 7.36 12.37 -5.45
CA GLU A 24 7.34 13.20 -4.24
C GLU A 24 6.36 14.38 -4.35
N GLY A 25 6.12 14.90 -5.56
CA GLY A 25 5.28 16.08 -5.81
C GLY A 25 3.78 15.80 -5.89
N ALA A 26 3.37 14.55 -6.11
CA ALA A 26 1.97 14.20 -6.36
C ALA A 26 1.12 14.05 -5.09
N HIS A 27 1.75 13.78 -3.92
CA HIS A 27 1.08 13.48 -2.65
C HIS A 27 -0.02 12.40 -2.76
N GLN A 28 0.07 11.56 -3.78
CA GLN A 28 -0.90 10.54 -4.11
C GLN A 28 -0.21 9.30 -4.65
N LEU A 29 -0.57 8.16 -4.08
CA LEU A 29 -0.11 6.82 -4.43
C LEU A 29 -1.31 6.01 -4.91
N ARG A 30 -1.13 5.20 -5.95
CA ARG A 30 -2.11 4.18 -6.36
C ARG A 30 -1.47 2.82 -6.26
N ILE A 31 -2.08 1.92 -5.50
CA ILE A 31 -1.65 0.53 -5.37
C ILE A 31 -2.69 -0.39 -5.98
N MET A 32 -2.23 -1.46 -6.63
CA MET A 32 -3.06 -2.51 -7.20
C MET A 32 -2.74 -3.82 -6.48
N ARG A 33 -3.78 -4.47 -5.95
CA ARG A 33 -3.69 -5.76 -5.25
C ARG A 33 -4.70 -6.76 -5.81
N HIS A 34 -4.53 -8.03 -5.46
CA HIS A 34 -5.53 -9.05 -5.81
C HIS A 34 -6.80 -8.83 -4.99
N ALA A 35 -7.95 -8.68 -5.66
CA ALA A 35 -9.22 -8.41 -4.99
C ALA A 35 -9.69 -9.57 -4.07
N ASN A 36 -9.22 -10.79 -4.34
CA ASN A 36 -9.60 -12.00 -3.62
C ASN A 36 -8.52 -12.50 -2.65
N ALA A 37 -7.53 -11.66 -2.31
CA ALA A 37 -6.51 -12.04 -1.34
C ALA A 37 -7.15 -12.22 0.05
N PRO A 38 -6.99 -13.38 0.71
CA PRO A 38 -7.63 -13.62 2.00
C PRO A 38 -7.03 -12.73 3.09
N HIS A 39 -7.89 -11.97 3.79
CA HIS A 39 -7.63 -11.28 5.07
C HIS A 39 -6.29 -10.55 5.14
N SER A 40 -6.11 -9.54 4.28
CA SER A 40 -4.92 -8.70 4.31
C SER A 40 -5.00 -7.62 5.38
N GLY A 41 -3.85 -7.09 5.81
CA GLY A 41 -3.81 -5.88 6.63
C GLY A 41 -4.47 -4.67 5.95
N ILE A 42 -4.52 -4.65 4.61
CA ILE A 42 -5.26 -3.64 3.83
C ILE A 42 -6.77 -3.76 4.08
N ASP A 43 -7.31 -4.97 4.22
CA ASP A 43 -8.74 -5.16 4.51
C ASP A 43 -9.12 -4.64 5.89
N SER A 44 -8.27 -4.86 6.91
CA SER A 44 -8.45 -4.25 8.24
C SER A 44 -8.38 -2.72 8.19
N TRP A 45 -7.44 -2.17 7.41
CA TRP A 45 -7.37 -0.71 7.21
C TRP A 45 -8.60 -0.16 6.48
N LEU A 46 -9.13 -0.86 5.48
CA LEU A 46 -10.38 -0.50 4.81
C LEU A 46 -11.56 -0.53 5.78
N ALA A 47 -11.66 -1.54 6.64
CA ALA A 47 -12.69 -1.61 7.68
C ALA A 47 -12.61 -0.41 8.64
N SER A 48 -11.40 0.06 8.96
CA SER A 48 -11.19 1.23 9.83
C SER A 48 -11.67 2.57 9.28
N GLN A 49 -12.01 2.63 7.98
CA GLN A 49 -12.66 3.80 7.41
C GLN A 49 -14.09 3.96 7.96
N ASN A 50 -14.73 2.85 8.33
CA ASN A 50 -16.11 2.81 8.85
C ASN A 50 -16.19 2.57 10.36
N ASP A 51 -15.17 1.96 10.97
CA ASP A 51 -15.08 1.76 12.42
C ASP A 51 -13.79 2.37 12.99
N PRO A 52 -13.86 3.43 13.82
CA PRO A 52 -12.69 4.06 14.42
C PRO A 52 -11.96 3.17 15.45
N ARG A 53 -12.53 2.02 15.85
CA ARG A 53 -11.86 1.04 16.73
C ARG A 53 -10.85 0.18 15.99
N GLU A 54 -10.98 0.06 14.68
CA GLU A 54 -10.07 -0.71 13.86
C GLU A 54 -8.75 0.06 13.65
N PRO A 55 -7.60 -0.64 13.61
CA PRO A 55 -6.30 0.01 13.55
C PRO A 55 -6.08 0.71 12.20
N ARG A 56 -5.57 1.95 12.27
CA ARG A 56 -5.10 2.72 11.11
C ARG A 56 -3.56 2.71 11.07
N PRO A 57 -2.93 2.48 9.91
CA PRO A 57 -1.50 2.63 9.78
C PRO A 57 -1.12 4.10 9.95
N TYR A 58 -0.08 4.37 10.73
CA TYR A 58 0.54 5.70 10.79
C TYR A 58 1.54 5.90 9.65
N SER A 59 2.08 4.80 9.09
CA SER A 59 2.84 4.81 7.85
C SER A 59 2.57 3.55 7.02
N ILE A 60 2.71 3.68 5.72
CA ILE A 60 2.73 2.57 4.76
C ILE A 60 4.04 2.59 3.98
N GLY A 61 4.43 1.46 3.41
CA GLY A 61 5.63 1.39 2.59
C GLY A 61 5.51 0.47 1.39
N ILE A 62 6.19 0.86 0.32
CA ILE A 62 6.37 0.08 -0.91
C ILE A 62 7.84 -0.34 -0.97
N ASN A 63 8.07 -1.65 -0.94
CA ASN A 63 9.38 -2.26 -1.04
C ASN A 63 9.54 -2.79 -2.45
N LEU A 64 10.51 -2.26 -3.20
CA LEU A 64 10.95 -2.84 -4.47
C LEU A 64 11.83 -4.04 -4.17
N LEU A 65 11.48 -5.19 -4.72
CA LEU A 65 12.17 -6.46 -4.49
C LEU A 65 13.06 -6.83 -5.68
N ASP A 66 14.21 -7.45 -5.40
CA ASP A 66 15.01 -8.12 -6.43
C ASP A 66 14.45 -9.53 -6.77
N TYR A 67 15.16 -10.24 -7.66
CA TYR A 67 14.78 -11.59 -8.09
C TYR A 67 14.87 -12.64 -6.98
N MET A 68 15.60 -12.36 -5.89
CA MET A 68 15.71 -13.21 -4.71
C MET A 68 14.66 -12.85 -3.64
N GLY A 69 13.90 -11.77 -3.83
CA GLY A 69 12.89 -11.28 -2.89
C GLY A 69 13.42 -10.32 -1.82
N TRP A 70 14.66 -9.82 -1.97
CA TRP A 70 15.22 -8.84 -1.05
C TRP A 70 14.79 -7.42 -1.42
N THR A 71 14.50 -6.60 -0.41
CA THR A 71 14.22 -5.18 -0.62
C THR A 71 15.47 -4.46 -1.11
N VAL A 72 15.43 -3.95 -2.34
CA VAL A 72 16.49 -3.12 -2.93
C VAL A 72 16.24 -1.63 -2.76
N LYS A 73 14.98 -1.23 -2.58
CA LYS A 73 14.57 0.15 -2.37
C LYS A 73 13.26 0.21 -1.63
N LYS A 74 13.14 1.11 -0.66
CA LYS A 74 11.91 1.31 0.09
C LYS A 74 11.42 2.75 -0.06
N TYR A 75 10.13 2.87 -0.28
CA TYR A 75 9.38 4.13 -0.27
C TYR A 75 8.43 4.08 0.92
N GLU A 76 8.52 5.03 1.84
CA GLU A 76 7.67 5.13 3.01
C GLU A 76 6.81 6.39 2.94
N PHE A 77 5.53 6.25 3.27
CA PHE A 77 4.52 7.31 3.18
C PHE A 77 3.87 7.52 4.55
N THR A 78 3.90 8.74 5.05
CA THR A 78 3.35 9.10 6.38
C THR A 78 1.92 9.61 6.28
N SER A 79 1.14 9.39 7.35
CA SER A 79 -0.27 9.79 7.45
C SER A 79 -1.14 9.33 6.26
N PRO A 80 -1.06 8.06 5.85
CA PRO A 80 -1.75 7.61 4.65
C PRO A 80 -3.27 7.58 4.85
N VAL A 81 -4.02 8.05 3.85
CA VAL A 81 -5.48 8.03 3.82
C VAL A 81 -5.98 7.44 2.50
N ILE A 82 -6.79 6.39 2.55
CA ILE A 82 -7.46 5.85 1.37
C ILE A 82 -8.57 6.81 0.96
N THR A 83 -8.50 7.35 -0.25
CA THR A 83 -9.47 8.31 -0.78
C THR A 83 -10.39 7.70 -1.83
N LYS A 84 -9.97 6.61 -2.48
CA LYS A 84 -10.78 5.89 -3.46
C LYS A 84 -10.44 4.40 -3.48
N VAL A 85 -11.45 3.57 -3.69
CA VAL A 85 -11.31 2.14 -3.93
C VAL A 85 -12.05 1.80 -5.23
N GLU A 86 -11.37 1.11 -6.14
CA GLU A 86 -11.92 0.65 -7.42
C GLU A 86 -11.67 -0.86 -7.54
N THR A 87 -12.73 -1.64 -7.72
CA THR A 87 -12.61 -3.10 -7.90
C THR A 87 -13.03 -3.47 -9.32
N GLY A 88 -12.17 -4.19 -10.03
CA GLY A 88 -12.44 -4.66 -11.39
C GLY A 88 -11.80 -6.03 -11.64
N GLY A 89 -12.63 -7.02 -11.99
CA GLY A 89 -12.17 -8.40 -12.16
C GLY A 89 -11.49 -8.92 -10.89
N ASN A 90 -10.24 -9.38 -11.02
CA ASN A 90 -9.41 -9.88 -9.91
C ASN A 90 -8.46 -8.82 -9.31
N THR A 91 -8.62 -7.55 -9.67
CA THR A 91 -7.77 -6.44 -9.20
C THR A 91 -8.59 -5.45 -8.38
N GLN A 92 -8.04 -5.05 -7.23
CA GLN A 92 -8.52 -3.93 -6.44
C GLN A 92 -7.45 -2.84 -6.45
N THR A 93 -7.85 -1.63 -6.83
CA THR A 93 -7.01 -0.44 -6.85
C THR A 93 -7.39 0.48 -5.71
N LEU A 94 -6.41 0.88 -4.90
CA LEU A 94 -6.57 1.85 -3.84
C LEU A 94 -5.83 3.13 -4.21
N THR A 95 -6.52 4.26 -4.19
CA THR A 95 -5.90 5.59 -4.25
C THR A 95 -5.71 6.09 -2.84
N ILE A 96 -4.48 6.49 -2.52
CA ILE A 96 -4.02 6.85 -1.18
C ILE A 96 -3.37 8.22 -1.26
N THR A 97 -3.77 9.15 -0.40
CA THR A 97 -3.06 10.42 -0.19
C THR A 97 -2.13 10.31 1.02
N TYR A 98 -1.05 11.09 1.04
CA TYR A 98 -0.05 11.07 2.11
C TYR A 98 0.59 12.45 2.30
N ASP A 99 1.14 12.68 3.51
CA ASP A 99 1.77 13.96 3.85
C ASP A 99 3.21 14.05 3.32
N ARG A 100 3.99 12.98 3.51
CA ARG A 100 5.41 12.94 3.16
C ARG A 100 5.79 11.57 2.60
N MET A 101 6.66 11.58 1.60
CA MET A 101 7.39 10.40 1.12
C MET A 101 8.84 10.43 1.64
N ILE A 102 9.36 9.27 2.05
CA ILE A 102 10.74 9.04 2.45
C ILE A 102 11.28 7.88 1.61
N ILE A 103 12.48 8.05 1.06
CA ILE A 103 13.15 7.03 0.24
C ILE A 103 14.38 6.53 1.00
N SER A 104 14.53 5.21 1.14
CA SER A 104 15.67 4.56 1.80
C SER A 104 16.16 3.34 1.02
#